data_AF-P0DQS9-F1
#
_entry.id   AF-P0DQS9-F1
#
_cell.length_a   1.000
_cell.length_b   1.000
_cell.length_c   1.000
_cell.angle_alpha   90.00
_cell.angle_beta   90.00
_cell.angle_gamma   90.00
#
_symmetry.space_group_name_H-M   'P 1'
#
loop_
_entity.id
_entity.type
_entity.pdbx_description
1 polymer ?
#
loop_
_entity_poly.entity_id
_entity_poly.type
_entity_poly.pdbx_seq_one_letter_code
_entity_poly.pdbx_strand_id
1 'polypeptide(L)' 'GCIPVGSMCTISNGCCTKNCGWNFHCNKPNQ' A
#
# COMPACT_ATOMS: atom_id res chain seq x y z
N GLY A 1 6.66 -10.08 6.42
CA GLY A 1 5.43 -9.98 5.61
C GLY A 1 5.28 -8.58 5.07
N CYS A 2 4.39 -8.37 4.10
CA CYS A 2 4.06 -7.05 3.54
C CYS A 2 2.54 -6.86 3.55
N ILE A 3 2.09 -5.61 3.52
CA ILE A 3 0.66 -5.27 3.55
C ILE A 3 0.09 -5.49 2.13
N PRO A 4 -0.95 -6.34 1.97
CA PRO A 4 -1.51 -6.61 0.65
C PRO A 4 -2.29 -5.41 0.13
N VAL A 5 -2.49 -5.37 -1.19
CA VAL A 5 -3.31 -4.34 -1.84
C VAL A 5 -4.71 -4.29 -1.22
N GLY A 6 -5.22 -3.08 -0.99
CA GLY A 6 -6.52 -2.82 -0.37
C GLY A 6 -6.52 -2.86 1.16
N SER A 7 -5.42 -3.26 1.80
CA SER A 7 -5.28 -3.18 3.27
C SER A 7 -4.75 -1.83 3.72
N MET A 8 -5.11 -1.44 4.95
CA MET A 8 -4.69 -0.17 5.54
C MET A 8 -3.17 -0.11 5.70
N CYS A 9 -2.57 1.03 5.34
CA CYS A 9 -1.15 1.30 5.43
C CYS A 9 -0.89 2.71 5.98
N THR A 10 0.24 2.87 6.66
CA THR A 10 0.74 4.16 7.16
C THR A 10 1.96 4.65 6.39
N ILE A 11 2.72 3.72 5.79
CA ILE A 11 3.90 4.00 4.97
C ILE A 11 3.88 3.14 3.70
N SER A 12 4.26 3.74 2.56
CA SER A 12 4.32 3.04 1.27
C SER A 12 5.22 1.82 1.32
N ASN A 13 6.34 1.89 2.04
CA ASN A 13 7.29 0.79 2.13
C ASN A 13 6.73 -0.46 2.85
N GLY A 14 5.64 -0.32 3.61
CA GLY A 14 4.94 -1.45 4.25
C GLY A 14 4.12 -2.28 3.26
N CYS A 15 3.61 -1.66 2.19
CA CYS A 15 2.86 -2.33 1.14
C CYS A 15 3.72 -3.28 0.32
N CYS A 16 3.16 -4.43 -0.09
CA CYS A 16 3.84 -5.35 -1.02
C CYS A 16 4.20 -4.68 -2.34
N THR A 17 3.35 -3.74 -2.76
CA THR A 17 3.50 -2.93 -3.98
C THR A 17 4.37 -1.71 -3.80
N LYS A 18 4.82 -1.44 -2.56
CA LYS A 18 5.56 -0.24 -2.18
C LYS A 18 4.80 1.07 -2.49
N ASN A 19 3.47 0.99 -2.57
CA ASN A 19 2.58 2.10 -2.88
C ASN A 19 1.43 2.16 -1.86
N CYS A 20 1.48 3.13 -0.94
CA CYS A 20 0.37 3.44 -0.03
C CYS A 20 -0.31 4.72 -0.53
N GLY A 21 -1.61 4.63 -0.82
CA GLY A 21 -2.39 5.75 -1.31
C GLY A 21 -2.67 6.80 -0.24
N TRP A 22 -3.13 7.97 -0.68
CA TRP A 22 -3.62 9.05 0.19
C TRP A 22 -4.83 8.63 1.04
N ASN A 23 -5.53 7.58 0.62
CA ASN A 23 -6.62 6.94 1.35
C ASN A 23 -6.13 5.96 2.43
N PHE A 24 -4.83 5.96 2.75
CA PHE A 24 -4.21 5.07 3.73
C PHE A 24 -4.40 3.58 3.42
N HIS A 25 -4.49 3.20 2.14
CA HIS A 25 -4.54 1.79 1.73
C HIS A 25 -3.49 1.49 0.66
N CYS A 26 -3.00 0.25 0.65
CA CYS A 26 -2.02 -0.18 -0.33
C CYS A 26 -2.65 -0.26 -1.72
N ASN A 27 -2.05 0.45 -2.67
CA ASN A 27 -2.51 0.51 -4.05
C ASN A 27 -1.71 -0.45 -4.95
N LYS A 28 -2.27 -0.80 -6.10
CA LYS A 28 -1.51 -1.50 -7.13
C LYS A 28 -0.38 -0.60 -7.64
N PRO A 29 0.72 -1.16 -8.18
CA PRO A 29 1.69 -0.36 -8.91
C PRO A 29 1.00 0.30 -10.12
N ASN A 30 1.30 1.57 -10.39
CA ASN A 30 0.73 2.33 -11.51
C ASN A 30 -0.80 2.55 -11.43
N GLN A 31 -1.29 2.89 -10.23
CA GLN A 31 -2.62 3.49 -9.98
C GLN A 31 -2.44 4.97 -9.67
#